data_AF-A0A934B6Y7-F1
#
_entry.id   AF-A0A934B6Y7-F1
#
_cell.length_a   1.000
_cell.length_b   1.000
_cell.length_c   1.000
_cell.angle_alpha   90.00
_cell.angle_beta   90.00
_cell.angle_gamma   90.00
#
_symmetry.space_group_name_H-M   'P 1'
#
loop_
_entity.id
_entity.type
_entity.pdbx_description
1 polymer ?
#
loop_
_entity_poly.entity_id
_entity_poly.type
_entity_poly.pdbx_seq_one_letter_code
_entity_poly.pdbx_strand_id
1 'polypeptide(L)'
;MKKTIVEIYALAVCFTAIVCFVISLGIGIYDIVQIANPGFTLSSCEYNKHQTNDAFWSDHCNYAKDDEKRIRPQEAELTRTREESLQRALKAEQRNAFQSVIRILIIISINTLVFWIHWRIAKRAGENNGTA
;
A
#
# COMPACT_ATOMS: atom_id res chain seq x y z
N MET A 1 22.94 37.79 -2.32
CA MET A 1 23.12 36.47 -1.67
C MET A 1 21.86 35.89 -1.02
N LYS A 2 20.94 36.69 -0.44
CA LYS A 2 19.69 36.13 0.13
C LYS A 2 18.72 35.52 -0.91
N LYS A 3 18.67 36.08 -2.13
CA LYS A 3 17.83 35.58 -3.24
C LYS A 3 18.20 34.14 -3.67
N THR A 4 19.48 33.84 -3.78
CA THR A 4 19.98 32.51 -4.18
C THR A 4 19.63 31.42 -3.18
N ILE A 5 19.63 31.72 -1.87
CA ILE A 5 19.25 30.75 -0.82
C ILE A 5 17.75 30.40 -0.91
N VAL A 6 16.89 31.40 -1.18
CA VAL A 6 15.45 31.20 -1.34
C VAL A 6 15.13 30.37 -2.58
N GLU A 7 15.83 30.60 -3.69
CA GLU A 7 15.68 29.82 -4.93
C GLU A 7 16.09 28.35 -4.73
N ILE A 8 17.23 28.10 -4.07
CA ILE A 8 17.69 26.74 -3.76
C ILE A 8 16.69 26.03 -2.84
N TYR A 9 16.21 26.72 -1.79
CA TYR A 9 15.17 26.17 -0.91
C TYR A 9 13.90 25.83 -1.70
N ALA A 10 13.48 26.72 -2.61
CA ALA A 10 12.28 26.52 -3.39
C ALA A 10 12.40 25.29 -4.31
N LEU A 11 13.53 25.14 -5.00
CA LEU A 11 13.83 23.98 -5.85
C LEU A 11 13.90 22.68 -5.03
N ALA A 12 14.54 22.70 -3.86
CA ALA A 12 14.66 21.53 -2.99
C ALA A 12 13.29 21.02 -2.48
N VAL A 13 12.41 21.94 -2.08
CA VAL A 13 11.04 21.60 -1.67
C VAL A 13 10.23 21.04 -2.84
N CYS A 14 10.33 21.65 -4.02
CA CYS A 14 9.69 21.13 -5.24
C CYS A 14 10.17 19.73 -5.60
N PHE A 15 11.48 19.50 -5.58
CA PHE A 15 12.06 18.19 -5.87
C PHE A 15 11.59 17.14 -4.88
N THR A 16 11.61 17.46 -3.58
CA THR A 16 11.12 16.57 -2.52
C THR A 16 9.64 16.22 -2.74
N ALA A 17 8.80 17.20 -3.08
CA ALA A 17 7.39 16.97 -3.35
C ALA A 17 7.16 16.02 -4.54
N ILE A 18 7.94 16.17 -5.62
CA ILE A 18 7.88 15.29 -6.79
C ILE A 18 8.28 13.86 -6.41
N VAL A 19 9.38 13.69 -5.65
CA VAL A 19 9.84 12.37 -5.20
C VAL A 19 8.76 11.69 -4.34
N CYS A 20 8.19 12.40 -3.38
CA CYS A 20 7.09 11.89 -2.57
C CYS A 20 5.90 11.49 -3.44
N PHE A 21 5.55 12.29 -4.44
CA PHE A 21 4.43 12.01 -5.34
C PHE A 21 4.66 10.73 -6.16
N VAL A 22 5.85 10.56 -6.72
CA VAL A 22 6.22 9.37 -7.52
C VAL A 22 6.16 8.10 -6.66
N ILE A 23 6.73 8.15 -5.45
CA ILE A 23 6.73 7.00 -4.53
C ILE A 23 5.29 6.66 -4.13
N SER A 24 4.51 7.65 -3.69
CA SER A 24 3.10 7.45 -3.31
C SER A 24 2.26 6.90 -4.47
N LEU A 25 2.49 7.36 -5.70
CA LEU A 25 1.79 6.87 -6.87
C LEU A 25 2.15 5.40 -7.18
N GLY A 26 3.43 5.04 -7.07
CA GLY A 26 3.88 3.65 -7.27
C GLY A 26 3.21 2.69 -6.30
N ILE A 27 3.18 3.04 -5.00
CA ILE A 27 2.47 2.25 -3.98
C ILE A 27 0.97 2.21 -4.29
N GLY A 28 0.37 3.35 -4.67
CA GLY A 28 -1.05 3.43 -4.94
C GLY A 28 -1.49 2.54 -6.09
N ILE A 29 -0.70 2.49 -7.18
CA ILE A 29 -0.97 1.59 -8.32
C ILE A 29 -0.92 0.13 -7.87
N TYR A 30 0.08 -0.24 -7.06
CA TYR A 30 0.17 -1.60 -6.51
C TYR A 30 -1.07 -1.95 -5.66
N ASP A 31 -1.54 -1.02 -4.82
CA ASP A 31 -2.73 -1.24 -4.00
C ASP A 31 -4.00 -1.42 -4.87
N ILE A 32 -4.11 -0.73 -6.01
CA ILE A 32 -5.22 -0.96 -6.96
C ILE A 32 -5.18 -2.39 -7.50
N VAL A 33 -4.00 -2.92 -7.84
CA VAL A 33 -3.85 -4.32 -8.27
C VAL A 33 -4.25 -5.27 -7.14
N GLN A 34 -3.85 -4.98 -5.90
CA GLN A 34 -4.21 -5.77 -4.73
C GLN A 34 -5.72 -5.79 -4.45
N ILE A 35 -6.42 -4.69 -4.71
CA ILE A 35 -7.90 -4.64 -4.59
C ILE A 35 -8.57 -5.43 -5.71
N ALA A 36 -8.13 -5.24 -6.96
CA ALA A 36 -8.74 -5.84 -8.14
C ALA A 36 -8.48 -7.35 -8.23
N ASN A 37 -7.29 -7.79 -7.81
CA ASN A 37 -6.87 -9.19 -7.81
C ASN A 37 -6.08 -9.53 -6.53
N PRO A 38 -6.75 -9.69 -5.37
CA PRO A 38 -6.10 -10.03 -4.11
C PRO A 38 -5.42 -11.41 -4.13
N GLY A 39 -5.84 -12.31 -5.03
CA GLY A 39 -5.21 -13.63 -5.17
C GLY A 39 -3.79 -13.56 -5.74
N PHE A 40 -3.51 -12.58 -6.60
CA PHE A 40 -2.17 -12.35 -7.17
C PHE A 40 -1.18 -11.77 -6.14
N THR A 41 -1.69 -10.98 -5.20
CA THR A 41 -0.90 -10.24 -4.20
C THR A 41 -0.82 -10.98 -2.86
N LEU A 42 -1.61 -12.03 -2.70
CA LEU A 42 -1.59 -12.90 -1.53
C LEU A 42 -0.18 -13.44 -1.28
N SER A 43 0.26 -13.45 -0.03
CA SER A 43 1.57 -13.98 0.32
C SER A 43 1.73 -15.44 -0.14
N SER A 44 2.95 -15.85 -0.52
CA SER A 44 3.20 -17.22 -0.99
C SER A 44 2.80 -18.28 0.04
N CYS A 45 2.95 -17.98 1.32
CA CYS A 45 2.50 -18.84 2.41
C CYS A 45 0.98 -19.03 2.39
N GLU A 46 0.21 -17.94 2.42
CA GLU A 46 -1.26 -17.98 2.39
C GLU A 46 -1.78 -18.60 1.09
N TYR A 47 -1.13 -18.32 -0.04
CA TYR A 47 -1.48 -18.92 -1.33
C TYR A 47 -1.28 -20.45 -1.34
N ASN A 48 -0.12 -20.92 -0.89
CA ASN A 48 0.24 -22.35 -0.92
C ASN A 48 -0.61 -23.16 0.05
N LYS A 49 -0.87 -22.62 1.24
CA LYS A 49 -1.72 -23.24 2.26
C LYS A 49 -3.12 -23.60 1.75
N HIS A 50 -3.72 -22.76 0.92
CA HIS A 50 -5.10 -22.96 0.49
C HIS A 50 -5.25 -23.80 -0.79
N GLN A 51 -4.16 -24.30 -1.38
CA GLN A 51 -4.21 -25.11 -2.62
C GLN A 51 -4.87 -26.47 -2.42
N THR A 52 -4.57 -27.16 -1.33
CA THR A 52 -5.09 -28.52 -1.04
C THR A 52 -5.45 -28.67 0.42
N ASN A 53 -6.31 -29.64 0.74
CA ASN A 53 -6.66 -29.96 2.13
C ASN A 53 -5.45 -30.45 2.92
N ASP A 54 -4.54 -31.18 2.27
CA ASP A 54 -3.29 -31.62 2.90
C ASP A 54 -2.40 -30.42 3.24
N ALA A 55 -2.19 -29.48 2.30
CA ALA A 55 -1.41 -28.27 2.55
C ALA A 55 -2.05 -27.37 3.62
N PHE A 56 -3.38 -27.29 3.65
CA PHE A 56 -4.12 -26.54 4.65
C PHE A 56 -4.01 -27.16 6.05
N TRP A 57 -3.99 -28.49 6.12
CA TRP A 57 -3.87 -29.24 7.37
C TRP A 57 -2.43 -29.32 7.89
N SER A 58 -1.47 -29.49 6.98
CA SER A 58 -0.03 -29.52 7.27
C SER A 58 0.59 -28.13 7.35
N ASP A 59 -0.22 -27.08 7.43
CA ASP A 59 0.24 -25.71 7.30
C ASP A 59 1.21 -25.33 8.43
N HIS A 60 2.49 -25.21 8.08
CA HIS A 60 3.57 -24.76 8.97
C HIS A 60 3.64 -23.25 9.13
N CYS A 61 2.79 -22.47 8.44
CA CYS A 61 2.74 -21.02 8.62
C CYS A 61 2.09 -20.61 9.95
N ASN A 62 1.39 -21.52 10.62
CA ASN A 62 1.02 -21.36 12.01
C ASN A 62 2.19 -21.79 12.90
N TYR A 63 2.78 -20.83 13.63
CA TYR A 63 3.67 -21.06 14.78
C TYR A 63 2.93 -21.70 15.98
N ALA A 64 1.97 -22.59 15.74
CA ALA A 64 1.38 -23.39 16.80
C ALA A 64 2.37 -24.51 17.11
N LYS A 65 3.01 -24.40 18.27
CA LYS A 65 3.87 -25.43 18.86
C LYS A 65 3.19 -26.79 18.75
N ASP A 66 3.96 -27.78 18.30
CA ASP A 66 3.74 -29.20 18.54
C ASP A 66 3.16 -29.40 19.93
N ASP A 67 1.99 -30.05 20.05
CA ASP A 67 1.78 -31.11 21.06
C ASP A 67 0.35 -31.68 21.16
N GLU A 68 -0.64 -31.23 20.38
CA GLU A 68 -1.93 -31.91 20.35
C GLU A 68 -2.11 -32.72 19.08
N LYS A 69 -2.38 -34.03 19.25
CA LYS A 69 -2.84 -34.95 18.18
C LYS A 69 -4.16 -34.42 17.63
N ARG A 70 -4.09 -33.45 16.72
CA ARG A 70 -5.24 -32.91 16.05
C ARG A 70 -5.89 -34.04 15.24
N ILE A 71 -7.13 -34.35 15.55
CA ILE A 71 -7.93 -35.28 14.76
C ILE A 71 -8.29 -34.54 13.47
N ARG A 72 -7.85 -35.07 12.32
CA ARG A 72 -8.18 -34.51 11.02
C ARG A 72 -9.71 -34.56 10.82
N PRO A 73 -10.39 -33.43 10.59
CA PRO A 73 -11.81 -33.42 10.28
C PRO A 73 -12.12 -34.23 9.02
N GLN A 74 -13.39 -34.53 8.81
CA GLN A 74 -13.83 -35.16 7.56
C GLN A 74 -13.51 -34.25 6.36
N GLU A 75 -13.17 -34.83 5.21
CA GLU A 75 -12.78 -34.08 4.01
C GLU A 75 -13.77 -32.97 3.60
N ALA A 76 -15.07 -33.21 3.74
CA ALA A 76 -16.10 -32.22 3.43
C ALA A 76 -16.02 -30.99 4.37
N GLU A 77 -15.81 -31.23 5.66
CA GLU A 77 -15.66 -30.17 6.66
C GLU A 77 -14.34 -29.41 6.47
N LEU A 78 -13.25 -30.14 6.23
CA LEU A 78 -11.93 -29.55 5.98
C LEU A 78 -11.92 -28.67 4.73
N THR A 79 -12.57 -29.12 3.65
CA THR A 79 -12.75 -28.36 2.42
C THR A 79 -13.50 -27.06 2.68
N ARG A 80 -14.62 -27.13 3.41
CA ARG A 80 -15.42 -25.97 3.78
C ARG A 80 -14.61 -24.96 4.58
N THR A 81 -13.88 -25.41 5.61
CA THR A 81 -13.05 -24.55 6.44
C THR A 81 -11.90 -23.91 5.65
N ARG A 82 -11.27 -24.66 4.74
CA ARG A 82 -10.22 -24.15 3.84
C ARG A 82 -10.75 -23.03 2.94
N GLU A 83 -11.91 -23.24 2.31
CA GLU A 83 -12.52 -22.24 1.43
C GLU A 83 -12.96 -20.99 2.19
N GLU A 84 -13.58 -21.14 3.35
CA GLU A 84 -13.93 -20.02 4.22
C GLU A 84 -12.69 -19.24 4.68
N SER A 85 -11.60 -19.94 5.00
CA SER A 85 -10.32 -19.34 5.36
C SER A 85 -9.72 -18.54 4.21
N LEU A 86 -9.69 -19.11 3.00
CA LEU A 86 -9.20 -18.42 1.80
C LEU A 86 -10.03 -17.15 1.52
N GLN A 87 -11.35 -17.24 1.62
CA GLN A 87 -12.23 -16.07 1.44
C GLN A 87 -11.96 -14.97 2.46
N ARG A 88 -11.68 -15.33 3.72
CA ARG A 88 -11.27 -14.35 4.74
C ARG A 88 -9.91 -13.74 4.42
N ALA A 89 -8.94 -14.53 3.97
CA ALA A 89 -7.61 -14.05 3.60
C ALA A 89 -7.67 -13.06 2.42
N LEU A 90 -8.41 -13.39 1.36
CA LEU A 90 -8.61 -12.49 0.21
C LEU A 90 -9.29 -11.18 0.62
N LYS A 91 -10.33 -11.24 1.47
CA LYS A 91 -10.99 -10.04 1.99
C LYS A 91 -10.08 -9.18 2.86
N ALA A 92 -9.22 -9.82 3.68
CA ALA A 92 -8.23 -9.11 4.47
C ALA A 92 -7.21 -8.41 3.57
N GLU A 93 -6.73 -9.09 2.52
CA GLU A 93 -5.81 -8.54 1.54
C GLU A 93 -6.39 -7.30 0.85
N GLN A 94 -7.65 -7.36 0.40
CA GLN A 94 -8.34 -6.21 -0.18
C GLN A 94 -8.53 -5.06 0.81
N ARG A 95 -8.91 -5.36 2.05
CA ARG A 95 -9.11 -4.35 3.09
C ARG A 95 -7.81 -3.63 3.41
N ASN A 96 -6.70 -4.36 3.49
CA ASN A 96 -5.37 -3.80 3.75
C ASN A 96 -4.97 -2.82 2.64
N ALA A 97 -5.15 -3.23 1.38
CA ALA A 97 -4.92 -2.36 0.23
C ALA A 97 -5.82 -1.12 0.25
N PHE A 98 -7.11 -1.27 0.56
CA PHE A 98 -8.03 -0.13 0.64
C PHE A 98 -7.60 0.88 1.72
N GLN A 99 -7.15 0.41 2.88
CA GLN A 99 -6.58 1.28 3.90
C GLN A 99 -5.32 1.99 3.42
N SER A 100 -4.46 1.29 2.67
CA SER A 100 -3.26 1.88 2.08
C SER A 100 -3.60 2.96 1.04
N VAL A 101 -4.55 2.71 0.14
CA VAL A 101 -5.07 3.72 -0.81
C VAL A 101 -5.55 4.97 -0.08
N ILE A 102 -6.33 4.83 0.99
CA ILE A 102 -6.81 5.97 1.77
C ILE A 102 -5.63 6.78 2.35
N ARG A 103 -4.61 6.10 2.91
CA ARG A 103 -3.41 6.78 3.42
C ARG A 103 -2.67 7.53 2.31
N ILE A 104 -2.53 6.92 1.15
CA ILE A 104 -1.88 7.52 -0.02
C ILE A 104 -2.66 8.74 -0.53
N LEU A 105 -3.99 8.66 -0.57
CA LEU A 105 -4.84 9.79 -0.95
C LEU A 105 -4.66 10.98 0.00
N ILE A 106 -4.54 10.74 1.31
CA ILE A 106 -4.23 11.78 2.30
C ILE A 106 -2.86 12.41 2.01
N ILE A 107 -1.82 11.59 1.78
CA ILE A 107 -0.46 12.07 1.48
C ILE A 107 -0.44 12.91 0.19
N ILE A 108 -1.08 12.43 -0.88
CA ILE A 108 -1.19 13.14 -2.16
C ILE A 108 -1.92 14.47 -1.96
N SER A 109 -3.00 14.48 -1.17
CA SER A 109 -3.76 15.70 -0.88
C SER A 109 -2.90 16.75 -0.17
N ILE A 110 -2.14 16.36 0.86
CA ILE A 110 -1.23 17.25 1.58
C ILE A 110 -0.12 17.76 0.66
N ASN A 111 0.54 16.87 -0.11
CA ASN A 111 1.59 17.25 -1.05
C ASN A 111 1.07 18.23 -2.10
N THR A 112 -0.13 18.01 -2.62
CA THR A 112 -0.77 18.90 -3.59
C THR A 112 -1.03 20.29 -2.99
N LEU A 113 -1.53 20.36 -1.74
CA LEU A 113 -1.76 21.64 -1.06
C LEU A 113 -0.44 22.40 -0.82
N VAL A 114 0.59 21.72 -0.30
CA VAL A 114 1.90 22.34 -0.05
C VAL A 114 2.54 22.81 -1.35
N PHE A 115 2.54 21.96 -2.39
CA PHE A 115 3.07 22.31 -3.70
C PHE A 115 2.31 23.49 -4.32
N TRP A 116 0.98 23.52 -4.21
CA TRP A 116 0.17 24.61 -4.74
C TRP A 116 0.47 25.95 -4.05
N ILE A 117 0.61 25.96 -2.71
CA ILE A 117 1.02 27.15 -1.96
C ILE A 117 2.40 27.62 -2.43
N HIS A 118 3.35 26.70 -2.52
CA HIS A 118 4.72 26.99 -2.89
C HIS A 118 4.84 27.52 -4.33
N TRP A 119 4.13 26.88 -5.27
CA TRP A 119 3.98 27.34 -6.65
C TRP A 119 3.39 28.75 -6.73
N ARG A 120 2.36 29.05 -5.94
CA ARG A 120 1.74 30.38 -5.92
C ARG A 120 2.69 31.47 -5.42
N ILE A 121 3.51 31.16 -4.41
CA ILE A 121 4.52 32.09 -3.88
C ILE A 121 5.61 32.33 -4.93
N ALA A 122 6.12 31.26 -5.54
CA ALA A 122 7.14 31.36 -6.59
C ALA A 122 6.64 32.17 -7.80
N LYS A 123 5.40 31.94 -8.24
CA LYS A 123 4.79 32.70 -9.33
C LYS A 123 4.68 34.20 -9.02
N ARG A 124 4.21 34.56 -7.83
CA ARG A 124 4.13 35.97 -7.38
C ARG A 124 5.50 36.65 -7.29
N ALA A 125 6.52 35.91 -6.86
CA ALA A 125 7.89 36.42 -6.82
C ALA A 125 8.48 36.64 -8.23
N GLY A 126 8.10 35.81 -9.21
CA GLY A 126 8.45 35.99 -10.62
C GLY A 126 7.78 37.21 -11.25
N GLU A 127 6.49 37.41 -10.98
CA GLU A 127 5.72 38.57 -11.49
C GLU A 127 6.29 39.91 -10.96
N ASN A 128 6.68 39.98 -9.68
CA ASN A 128 7.25 41.19 -9.08
C ASN A 128 8.69 41.52 -9.54
N ASN A 129 9.43 40.55 -10.08
CA ASN A 129 10.78 40.77 -10.63
C ASN A 129 10.77 41.10 -12.14
N GLY A 130 9.62 40.97 -12.82
CA GLY A 130 9.45 41.28 -14.25
C GLY A 130 8.93 42.69 -14.54
N THR A 131 8.70 43.50 -13.50
CA THR A 131 8.24 44.91 -13.60
C THR A 131 9.25 45.88 -12.99
N ALA A 132 10.55 45.67 -13.23
CA ALA A 132 11.62 46.61 -12.88
C ALA A 132 12.60 46.74 -14.05
#